data_AF-E9BKK8-F1
#
_entry.id   AF-E9BKK8-F1
#
_cell.length_a   1.000
_cell.length_b   1.000
_cell.length_c   1.000
_cell.angle_alpha   90.00
_cell.angle_beta   90.00
_cell.angle_gamma   90.00
#
_symmetry.space_group_name_H-M   'P 1'
#
loop_
_entity.id
_entity.type
_entity.pdbx_description
1 polymer ?
#
loop_
_entity_poly.entity_id
_entity_poly.type
_entity_poly.pdbx_seq_one_letter_code
_entity_poly.pdbx_strand_id
1 'polypeptide(L)'
;MCASPQLTRELSEDLLAGRYECMVCSEPVGHRHELWACSRCYGVFHLPCIRFWADSQTKERDRQLQSTSGVAARGELDRFRCPLCQSLNDNDSLAVYRCYCGKTAKPPADAMLVPGSCGQPCERRQADPCCPHRCTLLCHPGPCPACTRVREQACWCGKHSKTVGCSSSIHGYECDETCGKLLDCGEHRCKAPCHEGACPVCTVMVMEKCYCGATVRTRRCGAAPPAFAGAAATAAADDGAAGDAGAGASVSGFRCAHHCEKKRDCDQHVCGMLCHPGLCEKCYRTPQRQKFCPCGKTRVQVERTSCMDPVPSCGLTCELPLPCGHLCWLTCHDETPCAPCKETVTVPCACGSRHVSCPCFCQYLPESEWEAARVRCGLPTGTLPVSMPPKCNQVCRRMLSCHKHRCTKTCCTDAEHTCLQICIRKLACGVHQCGRLCHQGKCPPCAHVSYERLYCRCRKTWVDPPVPCGTRPPQCNHPCSIPRSCGHPPNHPCHIEAECPKCVVLGEKLCASHQKPMPFHMPCYKKEISCGRKCGKNLPCCGKFCNLVCHIGPCEHDCAKSFPTLADVLKRGEGAAG
;
A
#
# COMPACT_ATOMS: atom_id res chain seq x y z
N MET A 1 14.89 -7.18 -17.69
CA MET A 1 15.53 -8.05 -18.69
C MET A 1 15.71 -7.24 -19.95
N CYS A 2 16.93 -6.75 -20.19
CA CYS A 2 17.25 -6.03 -21.41
C CYS A 2 17.09 -6.99 -22.60
N ALA A 3 16.38 -6.56 -23.65
CA ALA A 3 16.17 -7.33 -24.87
C ALA A 3 17.52 -7.59 -25.55
N SER A 4 18.11 -8.77 -25.32
CA SER A 4 19.37 -9.13 -25.97
C SER A 4 19.09 -9.62 -27.40
N PRO A 5 19.90 -9.21 -28.40
CA PRO A 5 19.80 -9.75 -29.76
C PRO A 5 20.07 -11.26 -29.82
N GLN A 6 20.65 -11.84 -28.76
CA GLN A 6 20.88 -13.27 -28.60
C GLN A 6 19.57 -14.07 -28.56
N LEU A 7 18.53 -13.53 -27.90
CA LEU A 7 17.23 -14.21 -27.76
C LEU A 7 16.55 -14.49 -29.12
N THR A 8 16.60 -13.55 -30.06
CA THR A 8 16.04 -13.75 -31.40
C THR A 8 16.74 -14.86 -32.15
N ARG A 9 18.07 -14.94 -32.01
CA ARG A 9 18.86 -15.98 -32.67
C ARG A 9 18.55 -17.36 -32.08
N GLU A 10 18.59 -17.49 -30.76
CA GLU A 10 18.30 -18.73 -30.04
C GLU A 10 16.90 -19.26 -30.37
N LEU A 11 15.87 -18.40 -30.30
CA LEU A 11 14.50 -18.79 -30.66
C LEU A 11 14.40 -19.23 -32.13
N SER A 12 15.09 -18.54 -33.04
CA SER A 12 15.07 -18.90 -34.46
C SER A 12 15.72 -20.26 -34.71
N GLU A 13 16.87 -20.52 -34.09
CA GLU A 13 17.59 -21.79 -34.17
C GLU A 13 16.76 -22.94 -33.57
N ASP A 14 16.15 -22.75 -32.41
CA ASP A 14 15.35 -23.78 -31.75
C ASP A 14 14.07 -24.13 -32.52
N LEU A 15 13.41 -23.12 -33.11
CA LEU A 15 12.21 -23.33 -33.92
C LEU A 15 12.54 -24.00 -35.25
N LEU A 16 13.65 -23.64 -35.91
CA LEU A 16 14.09 -24.29 -37.15
C LEU A 16 14.57 -25.73 -36.91
N ALA A 17 15.24 -25.98 -35.79
CA ALA A 17 15.69 -27.31 -35.40
C ALA A 17 14.57 -28.21 -34.84
N GLY A 18 13.35 -27.67 -34.66
CA GLY A 18 12.23 -28.41 -34.06
C GLY A 18 12.41 -28.77 -32.59
N ARG A 19 13.34 -28.10 -31.88
CA ARG A 19 13.63 -28.31 -30.45
C ARG A 19 12.76 -27.47 -29.53
N TYR A 20 12.07 -26.46 -30.08
CA TYR A 20 11.22 -25.59 -29.30
C TYR A 20 9.87 -26.26 -29.00
N GLU A 21 9.54 -26.41 -27.71
CA GLU A 21 8.30 -27.01 -27.23
C GLU A 21 7.31 -25.96 -26.71
N CYS A 22 6.03 -26.17 -26.98
CA CYS A 22 4.97 -25.32 -26.45
C CYS A 22 4.75 -25.61 -24.96
N MET A 23 4.98 -24.64 -24.09
CA MET A 23 4.87 -24.82 -22.62
C MET A 23 3.46 -25.18 -22.10
N VAL A 24 2.43 -25.13 -22.94
CA VAL A 24 1.05 -25.50 -22.54
C VAL A 24 0.78 -26.98 -22.79
N CYS A 25 1.23 -27.54 -23.92
CA CYS A 25 0.99 -28.94 -24.29
C CYS A 25 2.25 -29.82 -24.29
N SER A 26 3.44 -29.22 -24.15
CA SER A 26 4.75 -29.88 -24.23
C SER A 26 5.04 -30.57 -25.58
N GLU A 27 4.36 -30.15 -26.66
CA GLU A 27 4.58 -30.65 -28.02
C GLU A 27 5.48 -29.69 -28.83
N PRO A 28 6.28 -30.20 -29.79
CA PRO A 28 7.16 -29.38 -30.61
C PRO A 28 6.38 -28.43 -31.54
N VAL A 29 6.93 -27.23 -31.69
CA VAL A 29 6.39 -26.18 -32.57
C VAL A 29 7.03 -26.31 -33.96
N GLY A 30 6.22 -26.31 -35.03
CA GLY A 30 6.69 -26.51 -36.41
C GLY A 30 5.91 -25.68 -37.44
N HIS A 31 6.32 -25.76 -38.71
CA HIS A 31 5.85 -24.87 -39.79
C HIS A 31 4.36 -25.00 -40.13
N ARG A 32 3.74 -26.16 -39.86
CA ARG A 32 2.32 -26.42 -40.15
C ARG A 32 1.38 -25.95 -39.04
N HIS A 33 1.91 -25.55 -37.90
CA HIS A 33 1.12 -25.17 -36.75
C HIS A 33 0.69 -23.69 -36.83
N GLU A 34 -0.51 -23.39 -36.33
CA GLU A 34 -0.92 -22.01 -36.08
C GLU A 34 -0.30 -21.55 -34.76
N LEU A 35 0.40 -20.42 -34.77
CA LEU A 35 1.25 -19.98 -33.67
C LEU A 35 0.83 -18.62 -33.12
N TRP A 36 1.13 -18.39 -31.87
CA TRP A 36 1.03 -17.09 -31.22
C TRP A 36 2.30 -16.83 -30.42
N ALA A 37 2.79 -15.59 -30.45
CA ALA A 37 3.97 -15.18 -29.70
C ALA A 37 3.66 -13.99 -28.80
N CYS A 38 4.10 -14.07 -27.55
CA CYS A 38 3.90 -12.98 -26.60
C CYS A 38 4.72 -11.75 -26.98
N SER A 39 4.13 -10.56 -26.99
CA SER A 39 4.83 -9.30 -27.32
C SER A 39 5.87 -8.88 -26.28
N ARG A 40 5.79 -9.42 -25.06
CA ARG A 40 6.65 -9.06 -23.92
C ARG A 40 7.85 -10.02 -23.77
N CYS A 41 7.59 -11.32 -23.71
CA CYS A 41 8.63 -12.34 -23.52
C CYS A 41 9.01 -13.10 -24.79
N TYR A 42 8.27 -12.91 -25.89
CA TYR A 42 8.51 -13.56 -27.18
C TYR A 42 8.40 -15.09 -27.20
N GLY A 43 7.92 -15.69 -26.11
CA GLY A 43 7.59 -17.12 -26.07
C GLY A 43 6.52 -17.45 -27.12
N VAL A 44 6.77 -18.49 -27.90
CA VAL A 44 5.92 -19.02 -28.96
C VAL A 44 5.06 -20.15 -28.42
N PHE A 45 3.80 -20.21 -28.82
CA PHE A 45 2.81 -21.21 -28.41
C PHE A 45 1.95 -21.59 -29.60
N HIS A 46 1.34 -22.78 -29.58
CA HIS A 46 0.25 -23.06 -30.53
C HIS A 46 -0.95 -22.16 -30.23
N LEU A 47 -1.53 -21.59 -31.27
CA LEU A 47 -2.70 -20.71 -31.18
C LEU A 47 -3.90 -21.38 -30.46
N PRO A 48 -4.22 -22.68 -30.71
CA PRO A 48 -5.26 -23.37 -29.95
C PRO A 48 -4.95 -23.50 -28.45
N CYS A 49 -3.69 -23.78 -28.10
CA CYS A 49 -3.26 -23.94 -26.71
C CYS A 49 -3.38 -22.63 -25.92
N ILE A 50 -2.98 -21.50 -26.52
CA ILE A 50 -3.08 -20.22 -25.84
C ILE A 50 -4.53 -19.71 -25.75
N ARG A 51 -5.39 -20.03 -26.73
CA ARG A 51 -6.84 -19.76 -26.65
C ARG A 51 -7.47 -20.51 -25.47
N PHE A 52 -7.18 -21.79 -25.34
CA PHE A 52 -7.64 -22.59 -24.19
C PHE A 52 -7.15 -22.02 -22.86
N TRP A 53 -5.88 -21.58 -22.81
CA TRP A 53 -5.33 -20.93 -21.62
C TRP A 53 -6.04 -19.62 -21.26
N ALA A 54 -6.28 -18.75 -22.24
CA ALA A 54 -7.00 -17.49 -22.05
C ALA A 54 -8.44 -17.71 -21.57
N ASP A 55 -9.14 -18.69 -22.14
CA ASP A 55 -10.49 -19.07 -21.71
C ASP A 55 -10.52 -19.61 -20.27
N SER A 56 -9.52 -20.43 -19.90
CA SER A 56 -9.38 -20.95 -18.54
C SER A 56 -9.19 -19.84 -17.51
N GLN A 57 -8.38 -18.83 -17.84
CA GLN A 57 -8.15 -17.66 -16.97
C GLN A 57 -9.42 -16.82 -16.81
N THR A 58 -10.16 -16.64 -17.90
CA THR A 58 -11.42 -15.89 -17.90
C THR A 58 -12.46 -16.57 -17.00
N LYS A 59 -12.63 -17.89 -17.14
CA LYS A 59 -13.57 -18.68 -16.31
C LYS A 59 -13.22 -18.66 -14.82
N GLU A 60 -11.94 -18.76 -14.47
CA GLU A 60 -11.49 -18.71 -13.07
C GLU A 60 -11.75 -17.33 -12.44
N ARG A 61 -11.51 -16.25 -13.20
CA ARG A 61 -11.83 -14.88 -12.78
C ARG A 61 -13.32 -14.67 -12.57
N ASP A 62 -14.16 -15.16 -13.48
CA ASP A 62 -15.62 -15.06 -13.35
C ASP A 62 -16.12 -15.78 -12.08
N ARG A 63 -15.53 -16.93 -11.75
CA ARG A 63 -15.81 -17.66 -10.51
C ARG A 63 -15.41 -16.88 -9.25
N GLN A 64 -14.27 -16.19 -9.28
CA GLN A 64 -13.83 -15.34 -8.17
C GLN A 64 -14.71 -14.10 -8.00
N LEU A 65 -15.12 -13.46 -9.11
CA LEU A 65 -16.00 -12.29 -9.09
C LEU A 65 -17.41 -12.61 -8.56
N GLN A 66 -17.94 -13.80 -8.82
CA GLN A 66 -19.19 -14.27 -8.21
C GLN A 66 -19.11 -14.42 -6.68
N SER A 67 -17.90 -14.52 -6.11
CA SER A 67 -17.68 -14.66 -4.67
C SER A 67 -17.38 -13.34 -3.93
N THR A 68 -17.09 -12.25 -4.66
CA THR A 68 -16.77 -10.94 -4.08
C THR A 68 -17.57 -9.85 -4.80
N SER A 69 -18.38 -9.07 -4.08
CA SER A 69 -19.22 -7.98 -4.62
C SER A 69 -18.43 -6.75 -5.14
N GLY A 70 -17.29 -6.96 -5.79
CA GLY A 70 -16.47 -5.92 -6.40
C GLY A 70 -16.86 -5.70 -7.86
N VAL A 71 -17.08 -4.44 -8.23
CA VAL A 71 -17.30 -4.04 -9.63
C VAL A 71 -15.96 -4.11 -10.37
N ALA A 72 -15.72 -5.18 -11.12
CA ALA A 72 -14.57 -5.23 -12.03
C ALA A 72 -14.81 -4.23 -13.18
N ALA A 73 -13.81 -3.38 -13.46
CA ALA A 73 -13.85 -2.48 -14.61
C ALA A 73 -13.93 -3.31 -15.90
N ARG A 74 -14.88 -2.98 -16.80
CA ARG A 74 -15.14 -3.71 -18.06
C ARG A 74 -13.90 -4.02 -18.91
N GLY A 75 -12.81 -3.25 -18.77
CA GLY A 75 -11.56 -3.43 -19.53
C GLY A 75 -10.61 -4.54 -19.03
N GLU A 76 -10.79 -5.08 -17.81
CA GLU A 76 -9.92 -6.16 -17.31
C GLU A 76 -10.37 -7.57 -17.74
N LEU A 77 -11.62 -7.71 -18.18
CA LEU A 77 -12.20 -8.98 -18.63
C LEU A 77 -11.63 -9.46 -19.96
N ASP A 78 -11.14 -8.54 -20.80
CA ASP A 78 -10.74 -8.85 -22.17
C ASP A 78 -9.23 -9.12 -22.34
N ARG A 79 -8.53 -9.38 -21.22
CA ARG A 79 -7.08 -9.59 -21.19
C ARG A 79 -6.75 -10.88 -20.45
N PHE A 80 -5.72 -11.58 -20.93
CA PHE A 80 -5.21 -12.81 -20.34
C PHE A 80 -3.72 -12.69 -19.98
N ARG A 81 -3.27 -13.53 -19.04
CA ARG A 81 -1.86 -13.57 -18.61
C ARG A 81 -1.09 -14.61 -19.41
N CYS A 82 0.09 -14.24 -19.91
CA CYS A 82 0.97 -15.17 -20.61
C CYS A 82 1.43 -16.32 -19.68
N PRO A 83 1.39 -17.60 -20.11
CA PRO A 83 1.86 -18.72 -19.30
C PRO A 83 3.34 -18.62 -18.88
N LEU A 84 4.18 -18.02 -19.71
CA LEU A 84 5.63 -17.96 -19.48
C LEU A 84 6.05 -16.75 -18.62
N CYS A 85 5.51 -15.55 -18.90
CA CYS A 85 5.95 -14.32 -18.23
C CYS A 85 4.88 -13.59 -17.41
N GLN A 86 3.65 -14.10 -17.40
CA GLN A 86 2.49 -13.52 -16.71
C GLN A 86 2.11 -12.08 -17.12
N SER A 87 2.68 -11.56 -18.21
CA SER A 87 2.30 -10.26 -18.77
C SER A 87 0.86 -10.29 -19.25
N LEU A 88 0.17 -9.15 -19.14
CA LEU A 88 -1.18 -8.97 -19.66
C LEU A 88 -1.13 -8.80 -21.18
N ASN A 89 -1.90 -9.60 -21.89
CA ASN A 89 -2.09 -9.56 -23.34
C ASN A 89 -3.59 -9.48 -23.64
N ASP A 90 -3.95 -8.84 -24.75
CA ASP A 90 -5.35 -8.64 -25.12
C ASP A 90 -5.89 -9.88 -25.85
N ASN A 91 -7.14 -10.28 -25.59
CA ASN A 91 -7.75 -11.45 -26.24
C ASN A 91 -7.88 -11.27 -27.75
N ASP A 92 -8.03 -10.05 -28.24
CA ASP A 92 -8.01 -9.71 -29.67
C ASP A 92 -6.75 -10.22 -30.38
N SER A 93 -5.62 -10.31 -29.67
CA SER A 93 -4.37 -10.86 -30.23
C SER A 93 -4.46 -12.36 -30.57
N LEU A 94 -5.49 -13.06 -30.07
CA LEU A 94 -5.77 -14.48 -30.33
C LEU A 94 -6.80 -14.68 -31.44
N ALA A 95 -7.44 -13.61 -31.94
CA ALA A 95 -8.52 -13.72 -32.93
C ALA A 95 -8.01 -14.27 -34.27
N VAL A 96 -6.82 -13.85 -34.72
CA VAL A 96 -6.26 -14.21 -36.03
C VAL A 96 -4.82 -14.70 -35.87
N TYR A 97 -4.50 -15.83 -36.49
CA TYR A 97 -3.12 -16.26 -36.64
C TYR A 97 -2.36 -15.29 -37.55
N ARG A 98 -1.36 -14.58 -37.02
CA ARG A 98 -0.53 -13.62 -37.79
C ARG A 98 0.95 -13.93 -37.63
N CYS A 99 1.76 -13.49 -38.59
CA CYS A 99 3.22 -13.51 -38.47
C CYS A 99 3.70 -12.77 -37.20
N TYR A 100 4.95 -13.01 -36.78
CA TYR A 100 5.60 -12.22 -35.72
C TYR A 100 5.61 -10.70 -35.98
N CYS A 101 5.53 -10.31 -37.25
CA CYS A 101 5.44 -8.93 -37.72
C CYS A 101 4.04 -8.30 -37.71
N GLY A 102 2.97 -9.09 -37.50
CA GLY A 102 1.57 -8.67 -37.61
C GLY A 102 1.05 -8.40 -39.02
N LYS A 103 1.90 -8.29 -40.05
CA LYS A 103 1.49 -7.93 -41.42
C LYS A 103 0.61 -8.99 -42.09
N THR A 104 1.09 -10.23 -42.14
CA THR A 104 0.43 -11.31 -42.88
C THR A 104 -0.38 -12.17 -41.92
N ALA A 105 -1.68 -12.30 -42.19
CA ALA A 105 -2.51 -13.33 -41.57
C ALA A 105 -2.21 -14.69 -42.21
N LYS A 106 -2.08 -15.75 -41.40
CA LYS A 106 -1.72 -17.11 -41.84
C LYS A 106 -0.48 -17.14 -42.75
N PRO A 107 0.73 -16.91 -42.20
CA PRO A 107 1.96 -16.95 -42.98
C PRO A 107 2.16 -18.31 -43.70
N PRO A 108 2.85 -18.33 -44.86
CA PRO A 108 3.10 -19.57 -45.60
C PRO A 108 3.98 -20.54 -44.81
N ALA A 109 3.66 -21.83 -44.92
CA ALA A 109 4.46 -22.90 -44.33
C ALA A 109 5.65 -23.24 -45.25
N ASP A 110 6.69 -22.41 -45.20
CA ASP A 110 7.96 -22.65 -45.91
C ASP A 110 9.00 -23.22 -44.93
N ALA A 111 9.68 -24.31 -45.34
CA ALA A 111 10.72 -24.98 -44.55
C ALA A 111 12.00 -24.13 -44.40
N MET A 112 12.23 -23.18 -45.31
CA MET A 112 13.39 -22.28 -45.27
C MET A 112 13.18 -21.05 -44.38
N LEU A 113 11.96 -20.84 -43.88
CA LEU A 113 11.60 -19.72 -43.01
C LEU A 113 11.35 -20.22 -41.60
N VAL A 114 11.69 -19.42 -40.58
CA VAL A 114 11.35 -19.75 -39.19
C VAL A 114 9.84 -19.98 -39.07
N PRO A 115 9.37 -21.07 -38.42
CA PRO A 115 7.94 -21.34 -38.21
C PRO A 115 7.18 -20.09 -37.75
N GLY A 116 6.12 -19.71 -38.46
CA GLY A 116 5.32 -18.50 -38.18
C GLY A 116 5.86 -17.18 -38.74
N SER A 117 6.99 -17.20 -39.47
CA SER A 117 7.47 -16.05 -40.23
C SER A 117 6.77 -15.93 -41.59
N CYS A 118 6.55 -14.71 -42.08
CA CYS A 118 6.00 -14.48 -43.42
C CYS A 118 7.05 -14.28 -44.52
N GLY A 119 8.34 -14.29 -44.19
CA GLY A 119 9.43 -14.09 -45.17
C GLY A 119 9.56 -12.68 -45.75
N GLN A 120 8.71 -11.72 -45.35
CA GLN A 120 8.82 -10.30 -45.73
C GLN A 120 9.68 -9.51 -44.74
N PRO A 121 10.22 -8.33 -45.13
CA PRO A 121 10.89 -7.43 -44.20
C PRO A 121 9.98 -7.11 -43.01
N CYS A 122 10.51 -7.19 -41.80
CA CYS A 122 9.76 -7.13 -40.56
C CYS A 122 9.06 -5.77 -40.38
N GLU A 123 9.76 -4.68 -40.69
CA GLU A 123 9.35 -3.27 -40.53
C GLU A 123 8.75 -2.84 -39.18
N ARG A 124 8.82 -3.69 -38.15
CA ARG A 124 8.50 -3.27 -36.77
C ARG A 124 9.43 -2.12 -36.39
N ARG A 125 8.88 -1.10 -35.72
CA ARG A 125 9.67 -0.02 -35.11
C ARG A 125 10.40 -0.59 -33.89
N GLN A 126 11.62 -0.13 -33.66
CA GLN A 126 12.38 -0.51 -32.47
C GLN A 126 11.76 0.11 -31.20
N ALA A 127 12.13 -0.42 -30.04
CA ALA A 127 11.63 0.06 -28.74
C ALA A 127 12.11 1.49 -28.40
N ASP A 128 13.21 1.96 -29.00
CA ASP A 128 13.71 3.33 -28.81
C ASP A 128 12.82 4.34 -29.58
N PRO A 129 12.09 5.23 -28.89
CA PRO A 129 11.22 6.23 -29.52
C PRO A 129 11.96 7.18 -30.47
N CYS A 130 13.28 7.31 -30.30
CA CYS A 130 14.15 8.27 -30.96
C CYS A 130 14.80 7.67 -32.22
N CYS A 131 14.46 6.43 -32.58
CA CYS A 131 14.89 5.78 -33.81
C CYS A 131 13.72 5.74 -34.83
N PRO A 132 13.73 6.59 -35.88
CA PRO A 132 12.67 6.59 -36.89
C PRO A 132 12.76 5.39 -37.85
N HIS A 133 13.79 4.56 -37.73
CA HIS A 133 14.09 3.47 -38.65
C HIS A 133 13.24 2.23 -38.41
N ARG A 134 12.83 1.60 -39.51
CA ARG A 134 12.11 0.33 -39.53
C ARG A 134 13.08 -0.85 -39.60
N CYS A 135 12.75 -1.96 -38.96
CA CYS A 135 13.53 -3.20 -39.06
C CYS A 135 13.55 -3.72 -40.51
N THR A 136 14.74 -3.91 -41.08
CA THR A 136 14.93 -4.42 -42.46
C THR A 136 15.17 -5.93 -42.51
N LEU A 137 15.33 -6.60 -41.36
CA LEU A 137 15.46 -8.06 -41.32
C LEU A 137 14.16 -8.72 -41.76
N LEU A 138 14.26 -9.96 -42.26
CA LEU A 138 13.09 -10.80 -42.50
C LEU A 138 12.28 -10.95 -41.21
N CYS A 139 10.98 -11.20 -41.33
CA CYS A 139 10.10 -11.46 -40.20
C CYS A 139 10.73 -12.54 -39.28
N HIS A 140 10.91 -12.20 -38.02
CA HIS A 140 11.70 -12.97 -37.07
C HIS A 140 10.99 -13.04 -35.71
N PRO A 141 11.16 -14.13 -34.94
CA PRO A 141 10.72 -14.18 -33.56
C PRO A 141 11.56 -13.24 -32.69
N GLY A 142 11.03 -12.82 -31.54
CA GLY A 142 11.81 -11.99 -30.61
C GLY A 142 11.81 -10.48 -30.89
N PRO A 143 12.57 -9.72 -30.08
CA PRO A 143 12.74 -8.27 -30.22
C PRO A 143 13.57 -7.93 -31.46
N CYS A 144 13.29 -6.80 -32.12
CA CYS A 144 14.16 -6.34 -33.22
C CYS A 144 15.53 -5.95 -32.67
N PRO A 145 16.64 -6.33 -33.36
CA PRO A 145 17.97 -5.93 -32.93
C PRO A 145 18.13 -4.40 -32.99
N ALA A 146 19.07 -3.91 -32.20
CA ALA A 146 19.42 -2.50 -32.11
C ALA A 146 19.80 -1.90 -33.47
N CYS A 147 19.37 -0.67 -33.77
CA CYS A 147 19.71 0.00 -35.03
C CYS A 147 21.23 0.30 -35.06
N THR A 148 21.88 -0.11 -36.13
CA THR A 148 23.32 0.11 -36.40
C THR A 148 23.60 1.48 -37.02
N ARG A 149 22.57 2.24 -37.39
CA ARG A 149 22.74 3.61 -37.90
C ARG A 149 23.11 4.55 -36.78
N VAL A 150 23.85 5.60 -37.14
CA VAL A 150 24.24 6.68 -36.24
C VAL A 150 23.35 7.90 -36.46
N ARG A 151 23.17 8.68 -35.40
CA ARG A 151 22.56 10.01 -35.43
C ARG A 151 23.48 11.01 -34.72
N GLU A 152 23.36 12.27 -35.08
CA GLU A 152 23.95 13.34 -34.27
C GLU A 152 23.06 13.63 -33.07
N GLN A 153 23.64 13.60 -31.88
CA GLN A 153 22.96 13.93 -30.64
C GLN A 153 23.62 15.17 -30.03
N ALA A 154 22.83 16.20 -29.78
CA ALA A 154 23.29 17.41 -29.12
C ALA A 154 23.42 17.22 -27.60
N CYS A 155 24.31 17.98 -26.95
CA CYS A 155 24.35 18.14 -25.49
C CYS A 155 23.00 18.66 -24.99
N TRP A 156 22.75 18.53 -23.69
CA TRP A 156 21.56 19.16 -23.07
C TRP A 156 21.52 20.69 -23.27
N CYS A 157 22.68 21.30 -23.50
CA CYS A 157 22.86 22.71 -23.77
C CYS A 157 22.63 23.16 -25.23
N GLY A 158 22.60 22.23 -26.20
CA GLY A 158 22.55 22.51 -27.64
C GLY A 158 23.85 23.00 -28.31
N LYS A 159 24.94 23.27 -27.57
CA LYS A 159 26.19 23.84 -28.12
C LYS A 159 27.08 22.84 -28.87
N HIS A 160 27.17 21.61 -28.38
CA HIS A 160 28.02 20.55 -28.96
C HIS A 160 27.18 19.36 -29.38
N SER A 161 27.58 18.69 -30.46
CA SER A 161 26.97 17.44 -30.93
C SER A 161 28.01 16.31 -30.99
N LYS A 162 27.58 15.09 -30.68
CA LYS A 162 28.38 13.86 -30.83
C LYS A 162 27.60 12.85 -31.65
N THR A 163 28.30 12.07 -32.46
CA THR A 163 27.72 10.98 -33.24
C THR A 163 27.47 9.79 -32.32
N VAL A 164 26.21 9.41 -32.12
CA VAL A 164 25.80 8.28 -31.28
C VAL A 164 24.98 7.28 -32.09
N GLY A 165 25.00 6.00 -31.71
CA GLY A 165 24.13 5.01 -32.33
C GLY A 165 22.65 5.33 -32.08
N CYS A 166 21.77 5.18 -33.08
CA CYS A 166 20.33 5.46 -32.94
C CYS A 166 19.66 4.66 -31.80
N SER A 167 20.24 3.53 -31.42
CA SER A 167 19.76 2.60 -30.40
C SER A 167 20.50 2.70 -29.06
N SER A 168 21.41 3.68 -28.92
CA SER A 168 22.27 3.81 -27.73
C SER A 168 21.54 4.36 -26.49
N SER A 169 20.24 4.68 -26.58
CA SER A 169 19.45 5.33 -25.52
C SER A 169 20.04 6.65 -25.00
N ILE A 170 21.02 7.22 -25.71
CA ILE A 170 21.59 8.53 -25.41
C ILE A 170 20.68 9.58 -26.03
N HIS A 171 19.95 10.30 -25.18
CA HIS A 171 19.07 11.42 -25.56
C HIS A 171 19.71 12.80 -25.33
N GLY A 172 20.90 12.83 -24.74
CA GLY A 172 21.68 14.03 -24.45
C GLY A 172 22.92 13.66 -23.61
N TYR A 173 23.86 14.60 -23.50
CA TYR A 173 25.06 14.44 -22.68
C TYR A 173 25.50 15.78 -22.09
N GLU A 174 26.31 15.71 -21.03
CA GLU A 174 26.94 16.86 -20.38
C GLU A 174 28.26 17.17 -21.10
N CYS A 175 28.40 18.37 -21.66
CA CYS A 175 29.58 18.73 -22.47
C CYS A 175 30.62 19.56 -21.71
N ASP A 176 30.63 19.53 -20.36
CA ASP A 176 31.51 20.27 -19.43
C ASP A 176 31.58 21.80 -19.58
N GLU A 177 30.96 22.37 -20.61
CA GLU A 177 30.82 23.81 -20.81
C GLU A 177 29.68 24.39 -19.98
N THR A 178 29.74 25.70 -19.74
CA THR A 178 28.64 26.43 -19.09
C THR A 178 27.37 26.39 -19.95
N CYS A 179 26.23 26.06 -19.32
CA CYS A 179 24.95 25.86 -20.01
C CYS A 179 24.51 27.11 -20.79
N GLY A 180 24.56 28.30 -20.18
CA GLY A 180 24.32 29.59 -20.85
C GLY A 180 22.86 29.89 -21.26
N LYS A 181 21.93 28.97 -21.01
CA LYS A 181 20.47 29.18 -21.16
C LYS A 181 19.96 30.24 -20.18
N LEU A 182 18.87 30.91 -20.52
CA LEU A 182 18.20 31.85 -19.62
C LEU A 182 17.62 31.10 -18.41
N LEU A 183 17.84 31.64 -17.22
CA LEU A 183 17.24 31.18 -15.97
C LEU A 183 15.74 31.54 -15.97
N ASP A 184 15.01 31.01 -14.99
CA ASP A 184 13.58 31.28 -14.74
C ASP A 184 13.22 32.79 -14.73
N CYS A 185 14.17 33.63 -14.34
CA CYS A 185 13.99 35.09 -14.32
C CYS A 185 13.99 35.80 -15.69
N GLY A 186 14.34 35.12 -16.78
CA GLY A 186 14.36 35.72 -18.13
C GLY A 186 15.52 36.70 -18.42
N GLU A 187 16.20 37.22 -17.39
CA GLU A 187 17.29 38.19 -17.55
C GLU A 187 18.70 37.60 -17.33
N HIS A 188 18.83 36.61 -16.43
CA HIS A 188 20.13 36.02 -16.09
C HIS A 188 20.41 34.71 -16.82
N ARG A 189 21.68 34.45 -17.13
CA ARG A 189 22.15 33.22 -17.80
C ARG A 189 22.70 32.18 -16.81
N CYS A 190 22.44 30.91 -17.09
CA CYS A 190 22.90 29.78 -16.29
C CYS A 190 24.43 29.63 -16.36
N LYS A 191 25.08 29.69 -15.18
CA LYS A 191 26.53 29.49 -15.01
C LYS A 191 26.93 28.06 -14.65
N ALA A 192 25.97 27.16 -14.42
CA ALA A 192 26.24 25.75 -14.14
C ALA A 192 26.85 25.06 -15.37
N PRO A 193 27.65 23.99 -15.18
CA PRO A 193 28.04 23.10 -16.28
C PRO A 193 26.79 22.55 -16.98
N CYS A 194 26.93 22.12 -18.22
CA CYS A 194 25.87 21.48 -18.98
C CYS A 194 25.26 20.36 -18.15
N HIS A 195 23.96 20.45 -17.86
CA HIS A 195 23.26 19.54 -16.97
C HIS A 195 21.99 19.05 -17.64
N GLU A 196 21.51 17.89 -17.21
CA GLU A 196 20.20 17.38 -17.60
C GLU A 196 19.06 18.18 -16.93
N GLY A 197 17.96 18.40 -17.64
CA GLY A 197 16.76 19.07 -17.11
C GLY A 197 16.74 20.61 -17.19
N ALA A 198 15.77 21.21 -16.49
CA ALA A 198 15.58 22.66 -16.45
C ALA A 198 16.71 23.35 -15.67
N CYS A 199 17.07 24.58 -16.07
CA CYS A 199 18.11 25.34 -15.39
C CYS A 199 17.73 25.66 -13.94
N PRO A 200 18.72 25.76 -13.03
CA PRO A 200 18.46 26.14 -11.64
C PRO A 200 17.76 27.49 -11.54
N VAL A 201 17.06 27.73 -10.44
CA VAL A 201 16.40 29.02 -10.18
C VAL A 201 17.43 30.14 -9.99
N CYS A 202 17.08 31.35 -10.40
CA CYS A 202 17.91 32.53 -10.21
C CYS A 202 18.08 32.85 -8.72
N THR A 203 19.33 32.97 -8.28
CA THR A 203 19.69 33.31 -6.89
C THR A 203 20.03 34.79 -6.69
N VAL A 204 20.00 35.60 -7.76
CA VAL A 204 20.28 37.04 -7.68
C VAL A 204 19.16 37.75 -6.93
N MET A 205 19.52 38.56 -5.92
CA MET A 205 18.57 39.32 -5.12
C MET A 205 18.41 40.73 -5.69
N VAL A 206 17.19 41.14 -6.00
CA VAL A 206 16.82 42.49 -6.45
C VAL A 206 16.08 43.23 -5.33
N MET A 207 16.34 44.54 -5.21
CA MET A 207 15.69 45.42 -4.24
C MET A 207 14.44 46.06 -4.86
N GLU A 208 13.28 45.83 -4.24
CA GLU A 208 12.02 46.45 -4.62
C GLU A 208 11.59 47.43 -3.52
N LYS A 209 11.12 48.63 -3.89
CA LYS A 209 10.60 49.63 -2.94
C LYS A 209 9.09 49.47 -2.80
N CYS A 210 8.51 49.74 -1.63
CA CYS A 210 7.05 49.73 -1.49
C CYS A 210 6.41 50.87 -2.32
N TYR A 211 5.10 50.77 -2.61
CA TYR A 211 4.35 51.88 -3.23
C TYR A 211 4.36 53.17 -2.36
N CYS A 212 4.67 53.03 -1.08
CA CYS A 212 4.82 54.11 -0.11
C CYS A 212 6.24 54.70 0.01
N GLY A 213 7.26 54.11 -0.62
CA GLY A 213 8.67 54.43 -0.40
C GLY A 213 9.28 54.08 0.97
N ALA A 214 8.47 53.80 2.00
CA ALA A 214 8.91 53.59 3.39
C ALA A 214 9.72 52.29 3.63
N THR A 215 9.47 51.22 2.87
CA THR A 215 10.17 49.94 3.06
C THR A 215 10.75 49.42 1.76
N VAL A 216 11.92 48.80 1.87
CA VAL A 216 12.62 48.12 0.77
C VAL A 216 12.65 46.64 1.11
N ARG A 217 12.31 45.80 0.15
CA ARG A 217 12.36 44.34 0.31
C ARG A 217 13.29 43.76 -0.75
N THR A 218 14.18 42.88 -0.32
CA THR A 218 15.01 42.07 -1.21
C THR A 218 14.24 40.82 -1.61
N ARG A 219 14.06 40.61 -2.91
CA ARG A 219 13.41 39.41 -3.49
C ARG A 219 14.36 38.78 -4.51
N ARG A 220 14.19 37.49 -4.79
CA ARG A 220 14.93 36.86 -5.90
C ARG A 220 14.43 37.41 -7.24
N CYS A 221 15.34 37.65 -8.16
CA CYS A 221 15.05 38.01 -9.55
C CYS A 221 14.14 36.95 -10.18
N GLY A 222 13.08 37.36 -10.90
CA GLY A 222 12.15 36.43 -11.56
C GLY A 222 11.05 35.82 -10.69
N ALA A 223 11.12 35.90 -9.36
CA ALA A 223 10.02 35.42 -8.52
C ALA A 223 8.75 36.22 -8.85
N ALA A 224 7.57 35.61 -8.95
CA ALA A 224 6.34 36.39 -8.97
C ALA A 224 6.17 37.11 -7.61
N PRO A 225 5.65 38.34 -7.54
CA PRO A 225 5.18 38.88 -6.27
C PRO A 225 4.16 37.88 -5.68
N PRO A 226 4.18 37.62 -4.36
CA PRO A 226 3.26 36.65 -3.77
C PRO A 226 1.82 37.06 -4.11
N ALA A 227 1.13 36.20 -4.85
CA ALA A 227 -0.30 36.30 -5.09
C ALA A 227 -0.99 36.13 -3.74
N PHE A 228 -1.43 37.24 -3.14
CA PHE A 228 -2.26 37.17 -1.96
C PHE A 228 -3.66 36.73 -2.39
N ALA A 229 -4.15 35.65 -1.79
CA ALA A 229 -5.50 35.14 -1.98
C ALA A 229 -6.51 36.26 -1.69
N GLY A 230 -7.26 36.67 -2.72
CA GLY A 230 -8.27 37.73 -2.59
C GLY A 230 -8.59 38.51 -3.87
N ALA A 231 -7.83 38.36 -4.95
CA ALA A 231 -8.25 38.78 -6.29
C ALA A 231 -8.69 37.54 -7.07
N ALA A 232 -10.00 37.32 -7.13
CA ALA A 232 -10.58 36.34 -8.03
C ALA A 232 -10.10 36.65 -9.46
N ALA A 233 -9.46 35.66 -10.06
CA ALA A 233 -9.14 35.68 -11.47
C ALA A 233 -10.45 35.71 -12.27
N THR A 234 -10.76 36.87 -12.86
CA THR A 234 -11.48 36.91 -14.12
C THR A 234 -10.47 37.32 -15.18
N ALA A 235 -9.67 36.34 -15.62
CA ALA A 235 -9.03 36.41 -16.93
C ALA A 235 -10.11 36.03 -17.94
N ALA A 236 -10.87 37.03 -18.39
CA ALA A 236 -11.56 36.95 -19.68
C ALA A 236 -10.61 37.59 -20.69
N ALA A 237 -10.20 36.79 -21.67
CA ALA A 237 -9.58 37.30 -22.88
C ALA A 237 -10.67 38.02 -23.69
N ASP A 238 -10.46 39.29 -24.02
CA ASP A 238 -11.08 39.90 -25.18
C ASP A 238 -10.05 40.73 -25.97
N ASP A 239 -10.11 40.50 -27.29
CA ASP A 239 -9.24 41.08 -28.28
C ASP A 239 -9.64 42.53 -28.60
N GLY A 240 -8.65 43.43 -28.55
CA GLY A 240 -8.46 44.55 -29.48
C GLY A 240 -9.42 45.75 -29.40
N ALA A 241 -8.91 46.88 -28.89
CA ALA A 241 -9.05 48.19 -29.55
C ALA A 241 -8.08 49.22 -28.95
N ALA A 242 -7.38 49.93 -29.83
CA ALA A 242 -6.43 50.99 -29.53
C ALA A 242 -7.10 52.21 -28.88
N GLY A 243 -6.43 52.77 -27.87
CA GLY A 243 -6.74 54.07 -27.28
C GLY A 243 -5.52 54.60 -26.56
N ASP A 244 -4.93 55.65 -27.13
CA ASP A 244 -3.77 56.39 -26.67
C ASP A 244 -3.93 56.88 -25.21
N ALA A 245 -3.05 56.40 -24.34
CA ALA A 245 -2.87 56.93 -22.99
C ALA A 245 -1.40 56.78 -22.58
N GLY A 246 -0.65 57.85 -22.85
CA GLY A 246 0.44 58.37 -22.03
C GLY A 246 1.27 57.37 -21.21
N ALA A 247 2.48 57.13 -21.69
CA ALA A 247 3.58 56.51 -20.96
C ALA A 247 3.67 57.01 -19.51
N GLY A 248 3.44 56.10 -18.56
CA GLY A 248 3.67 56.30 -17.14
C GLY A 248 4.22 55.01 -16.56
N ALA A 249 5.53 55.05 -16.26
CA ALA A 249 6.37 53.99 -15.69
C ALA A 249 5.64 52.88 -14.92
N SER A 250 5.93 51.64 -15.26
CA SER A 250 5.67 50.46 -14.42
C SER A 250 6.35 50.65 -13.05
N VAL A 251 5.61 51.17 -12.07
CA VAL A 251 6.09 51.24 -10.70
C VAL A 251 6.02 49.81 -10.13
N SER A 252 7.13 49.09 -10.26
CA SER A 252 7.40 47.83 -9.57
C SER A 252 7.48 48.11 -8.06
N GLY A 253 6.31 48.19 -7.43
CA GLY A 253 6.16 48.39 -6.00
C GLY A 253 5.51 47.19 -5.34
N PHE A 254 5.84 46.94 -4.07
CA PHE A 254 5.11 45.96 -3.26
C PHE A 254 4.25 46.66 -2.19
N ARG A 255 3.19 45.97 -1.77
CA ARG A 255 2.35 46.38 -0.64
C ARG A 255 3.09 46.06 0.66
N CYS A 256 3.54 47.06 1.40
CA CYS A 256 4.12 46.84 2.72
C CYS A 256 3.01 46.62 3.78
N ALA A 257 3.40 46.15 4.96
CA ALA A 257 2.50 45.94 6.09
C ALA A 257 2.10 47.24 6.84
N HIS A 258 2.54 48.40 6.36
CA HIS A 258 2.12 49.68 6.94
C HIS A 258 0.80 50.15 6.33
N HIS A 259 -0.02 50.77 7.19
CA HIS A 259 -1.25 51.46 6.78
C HIS A 259 -0.89 52.66 5.91
N CYS A 260 -1.76 52.98 4.95
CA CYS A 260 -1.54 54.10 4.05
C CYS A 260 -1.82 55.42 4.77
N GLU A 261 -0.79 56.22 5.00
CA GLU A 261 -0.94 57.52 5.70
C GLU A 261 -1.54 58.65 4.82
N LYS A 262 -1.88 58.33 3.57
CA LYS A 262 -2.52 59.30 2.68
C LYS A 262 -3.95 59.58 3.14
N LYS A 263 -4.35 60.84 3.07
CA LYS A 263 -5.73 61.27 3.34
C LYS A 263 -6.67 60.80 2.24
N ARG A 264 -7.88 60.42 2.61
CA ARG A 264 -9.01 60.17 1.68
C ARG A 264 -9.46 61.50 1.07
N ASP A 265 -10.33 61.45 0.07
CA ASP A 265 -10.90 62.61 -0.63
C ASP A 265 -11.63 63.65 0.26
N CYS A 266 -11.86 63.34 1.55
CA CYS A 266 -12.42 64.27 2.51
C CYS A 266 -11.37 65.04 3.35
N ASP A 267 -10.07 64.80 3.12
CA ASP A 267 -8.91 65.42 3.81
C ASP A 267 -8.85 65.29 5.35
N GLN A 268 -9.86 64.66 5.95
CA GLN A 268 -10.01 64.47 7.39
C GLN A 268 -9.80 63.01 7.84
N HIS A 269 -10.03 62.05 6.94
CA HIS A 269 -9.82 60.62 7.24
C HIS A 269 -8.55 60.09 6.58
N VAL A 270 -7.72 59.39 7.33
CA VAL A 270 -6.54 58.69 6.83
C VAL A 270 -6.96 57.36 6.19
N CYS A 271 -6.27 56.92 5.15
CA CYS A 271 -6.57 55.66 4.49
C CYS A 271 -6.27 54.46 5.40
N GLY A 272 -7.31 53.78 5.90
CA GLY A 272 -7.16 52.58 6.73
C GLY A 272 -6.65 51.33 5.99
N MET A 273 -6.40 51.42 4.69
CA MET A 273 -5.94 50.28 3.90
C MET A 273 -4.42 50.13 4.02
N LEU A 274 -3.94 48.88 4.04
CA LEU A 274 -2.52 48.59 3.86
C LEU A 274 -2.04 49.17 2.54
N CYS A 275 -0.77 49.60 2.49
CA CYS A 275 -0.08 50.14 1.32
C CYS A 275 -0.58 49.46 0.04
N HIS A 276 -1.19 50.23 -0.86
CA HIS A 276 -1.86 49.72 -2.05
C HIS A 276 -1.40 50.51 -3.29
N PRO A 277 -1.48 49.89 -4.48
CA PRO A 277 -1.33 50.62 -5.74
C PRO A 277 -2.53 51.56 -5.96
N GLY A 278 -2.31 52.69 -6.65
CA GLY A 278 -3.37 53.63 -7.04
C GLY A 278 -3.79 54.66 -5.98
N LEU A 279 -4.91 55.34 -6.25
CA LEU A 279 -5.50 56.38 -5.39
C LEU A 279 -6.23 55.77 -4.18
N CYS A 280 -6.27 56.49 -3.06
CA CYS A 280 -6.94 56.02 -1.85
C CYS A 280 -8.46 55.97 -2.01
N GLU A 281 -9.10 55.05 -1.28
CA GLU A 281 -10.56 54.93 -1.28
C GLU A 281 -11.24 56.23 -0.85
N LYS A 282 -12.40 56.48 -1.46
CA LYS A 282 -13.22 57.65 -1.15
C LYS A 282 -13.89 57.47 0.22
N CYS A 283 -14.07 58.56 0.95
CA CYS A 283 -14.72 58.58 2.25
C CYS A 283 -16.22 58.30 2.10
N TYR A 284 -16.69 57.20 2.69
CA TYR A 284 -18.11 56.83 2.69
C TYR A 284 -18.94 57.60 3.73
N ARG A 285 -18.31 58.20 4.75
CA ARG A 285 -18.99 58.94 5.83
C ARG A 285 -19.41 60.37 5.47
N THR A 286 -19.08 60.85 4.26
CA THR A 286 -19.47 62.20 3.81
C THR A 286 -21.01 62.32 3.71
N PRO A 287 -21.61 63.47 4.07
CA PRO A 287 -23.07 63.68 4.05
C PRO A 287 -23.74 63.34 2.70
N GLN A 288 -23.04 63.58 1.59
CA GLN A 288 -23.52 63.30 0.23
C GLN A 288 -23.64 61.79 -0.07
N ARG A 289 -22.86 60.95 0.64
CA ARG A 289 -22.74 59.51 0.38
C ARG A 289 -23.42 58.67 1.46
N GLN A 290 -23.34 59.08 2.73
CA GLN A 290 -24.03 58.41 3.83
C GLN A 290 -25.42 59.03 4.08
N LYS A 291 -26.38 58.64 3.23
CA LYS A 291 -27.78 59.13 3.31
C LYS A 291 -28.64 58.34 4.31
N PHE A 292 -28.17 57.19 4.78
CA PHE A 292 -28.91 56.26 5.64
C PHE A 292 -28.19 56.06 6.98
N CYS A 293 -28.93 55.57 7.99
CA CYS A 293 -28.38 55.14 9.28
C CYS A 293 -27.19 54.18 9.06
N PRO A 294 -26.35 53.96 10.08
CA PRO A 294 -25.31 52.92 10.02
C PRO A 294 -25.85 51.53 9.62
N CYS A 295 -27.13 51.28 9.96
CA CYS A 295 -27.87 50.07 9.62
C CYS A 295 -28.47 50.01 8.20
N GLY A 296 -28.41 51.09 7.40
CA GLY A 296 -29.04 51.21 6.08
C GLY A 296 -30.58 51.35 6.04
N LYS A 297 -31.30 51.02 7.12
CA LYS A 297 -32.78 50.94 7.15
C LYS A 297 -33.53 52.27 7.08
N THR A 298 -33.00 53.33 7.69
CA THR A 298 -33.70 54.62 7.83
C THR A 298 -32.86 55.73 7.24
N ARG A 299 -33.46 56.60 6.43
CA ARG A 299 -32.79 57.77 5.88
C ARG A 299 -32.50 58.78 6.98
N VAL A 300 -31.26 59.26 7.07
CA VAL A 300 -30.86 60.29 8.03
C VAL A 300 -31.53 61.60 7.64
N GLN A 301 -32.30 62.19 8.56
CA GLN A 301 -32.98 63.48 8.36
C GLN A 301 -32.21 64.68 8.90
N VAL A 302 -31.09 64.46 9.60
CA VAL A 302 -30.24 65.52 10.14
C VAL A 302 -29.22 65.94 9.07
N GLU A 303 -29.15 67.23 8.77
CA GLU A 303 -28.15 67.78 7.85
C GLU A 303 -26.76 67.74 8.51
N ARG A 304 -25.93 66.79 8.08
CA ARG A 304 -24.52 66.69 8.48
C ARG A 304 -23.69 67.61 7.59
N THR A 305 -22.73 68.32 8.17
CA THR A 305 -21.81 69.22 7.45
C THR A 305 -20.47 68.55 7.18
N SER A 306 -20.07 67.61 8.03
CA SER A 306 -18.80 66.91 7.96
C SER A 306 -18.96 65.39 8.08
N CYS A 307 -17.95 64.67 7.59
CA CYS A 307 -17.82 63.23 7.77
C CYS A 307 -17.50 62.78 9.21
N MET A 308 -17.13 63.73 10.08
CA MET A 308 -16.90 63.53 11.52
C MET A 308 -18.17 63.65 12.37
N ASP A 309 -19.25 64.23 11.82
CA ASP A 309 -20.50 64.43 12.57
C ASP A 309 -21.13 63.07 12.91
N PRO A 310 -21.66 62.86 14.13
CA PRO A 310 -22.26 61.59 14.54
C PRO A 310 -23.43 61.24 13.63
N VAL A 311 -23.49 59.97 13.21
CA VAL A 311 -24.59 59.47 12.37
C VAL A 311 -25.73 59.05 13.31
N PRO A 312 -26.93 59.63 13.20
CA PRO A 312 -28.02 59.30 14.11
C PRO A 312 -28.45 57.85 13.93
N SER A 313 -28.58 57.14 15.07
CA SER A 313 -29.15 55.80 15.12
C SER A 313 -30.65 55.85 14.89
N CYS A 314 -31.21 54.92 14.12
CA CYS A 314 -32.65 54.86 13.86
C CYS A 314 -33.47 54.25 15.02
N GLY A 315 -32.83 53.80 16.10
CA GLY A 315 -33.47 53.13 17.24
C GLY A 315 -33.97 51.70 16.98
N LEU A 316 -34.03 51.26 15.71
CA LEU A 316 -34.41 49.89 15.33
C LEU A 316 -33.25 48.90 15.57
N THR A 317 -33.57 47.61 15.63
CA THR A 317 -32.59 46.52 15.58
C THR A 317 -31.75 46.61 14.31
N CYS A 318 -30.43 46.50 14.43
CA CYS A 318 -29.49 46.70 13.33
C CYS A 318 -29.73 45.70 12.19
N GLU A 319 -29.83 44.40 12.51
CA GLU A 319 -30.05 43.29 11.57
C GLU A 319 -29.09 43.25 10.37
N LEU A 320 -27.95 43.93 10.45
CA LEU A 320 -26.90 43.81 9.46
C LEU A 320 -26.33 42.38 9.51
N PRO A 321 -26.14 41.70 8.36
CA PRO A 321 -25.59 40.35 8.34
C PRO A 321 -24.14 40.36 8.83
N LEU A 322 -23.87 39.56 9.87
CA LEU A 322 -22.54 39.31 10.41
C LEU A 322 -21.76 38.37 9.47
N PRO A 323 -20.41 38.27 9.59
CA PRO A 323 -19.60 37.36 8.76
C PRO A 323 -20.06 35.90 8.78
N CYS A 324 -20.72 35.45 9.85
CA CYS A 324 -21.31 34.12 9.98
C CYS A 324 -22.70 33.94 9.33
N GLY A 325 -23.26 34.97 8.71
CA GLY A 325 -24.61 34.96 8.11
C GLY A 325 -25.77 35.26 9.06
N HIS A 326 -25.56 35.22 10.38
CA HIS A 326 -26.55 35.65 11.38
C HIS A 326 -26.73 37.17 11.41
N LEU A 327 -27.88 37.64 11.90
CA LEU A 327 -28.22 39.05 11.96
C LEU A 327 -27.70 39.72 13.25
N CYS A 328 -27.28 40.98 13.16
CA CYS A 328 -26.89 41.76 14.34
C CYS A 328 -28.09 42.00 15.27
N TRP A 329 -27.93 41.66 16.55
CA TRP A 329 -28.96 41.72 17.60
C TRP A 329 -29.00 43.05 18.37
N LEU A 330 -28.03 43.95 18.14
CA LEU A 330 -27.98 45.25 18.79
C LEU A 330 -28.94 46.25 18.16
N THR A 331 -29.35 47.25 18.93
CA THR A 331 -29.97 48.47 18.38
C THR A 331 -28.98 49.18 17.46
N CYS A 332 -29.48 49.94 16.49
CA CYS A 332 -28.66 50.65 15.51
C CYS A 332 -27.52 51.42 16.20
N HIS A 333 -26.29 51.04 15.88
CA HIS A 333 -25.05 51.53 16.50
C HIS A 333 -24.07 51.96 15.40
N ASP A 334 -23.15 52.86 15.73
CA ASP A 334 -22.15 53.39 14.78
C ASP A 334 -20.81 52.63 14.82
N GLU A 335 -20.65 51.71 15.78
CA GLU A 335 -19.45 50.87 15.92
C GLU A 335 -19.38 49.81 14.81
N THR A 336 -18.37 49.88 13.94
CA THR A 336 -18.08 48.84 12.94
C THR A 336 -16.68 48.26 13.17
N PRO A 337 -16.50 46.93 13.12
CA PRO A 337 -17.49 45.88 12.86
C PRO A 337 -18.51 45.70 14.01
N CYS A 338 -19.71 45.23 13.68
CA CYS A 338 -20.76 44.91 14.65
C CYS A 338 -20.29 43.92 15.71
N ALA A 339 -20.94 43.94 16.88
CA ALA A 339 -20.66 42.99 17.95
C ALA A 339 -20.78 41.53 17.46
N PRO A 340 -19.97 40.62 18.02
CA PRO A 340 -19.95 39.22 17.61
C PRO A 340 -21.32 38.54 17.80
N CYS A 341 -21.51 37.48 17.01
CA CYS A 341 -22.77 36.73 16.98
C CYS A 341 -23.04 36.05 18.32
N LYS A 342 -24.23 36.28 18.89
CA LYS A 342 -24.67 35.67 20.16
C LYS A 342 -25.21 34.24 20.00
N GLU A 343 -25.51 33.82 18.78
CA GLU A 343 -26.11 32.50 18.51
C GLU A 343 -25.14 31.36 18.80
N THR A 344 -25.69 30.22 19.22
CA THR A 344 -24.94 28.97 19.41
C THR A 344 -25.16 28.03 18.24
N VAL A 345 -24.07 27.42 17.77
CA VAL A 345 -24.04 26.56 16.59
C VAL A 345 -23.46 25.20 16.94
N THR A 346 -23.94 24.16 16.26
CA THR A 346 -23.57 22.77 16.51
C THR A 346 -22.54 22.32 15.47
N VAL A 347 -21.27 22.28 15.87
CA VAL A 347 -20.14 21.94 14.97
C VAL A 347 -19.63 20.51 15.21
N PRO A 348 -19.09 19.83 14.20
CA PRO A 348 -18.49 18.51 14.39
C PRO A 348 -17.27 18.61 15.31
N CYS A 349 -17.15 17.64 16.23
CA CYS A 349 -15.99 17.48 17.09
C CYS A 349 -14.75 17.15 16.24
N ALA A 350 -13.55 17.50 16.74
CA ALA A 350 -12.27 17.15 16.13
C ALA A 350 -12.13 15.64 15.82
N CYS A 351 -12.74 14.75 16.61
CA CYS A 351 -12.73 13.30 16.38
C CYS A 351 -13.81 12.80 15.39
N GLY A 352 -14.64 13.70 14.86
CA GLY A 352 -15.73 13.43 13.91
C GLY A 352 -16.87 12.56 14.45
N SER A 353 -16.83 12.13 15.72
CA SER A 353 -17.76 11.12 16.23
C SER A 353 -19.06 11.71 16.80
N ARG A 354 -19.07 13.01 17.11
CA ARG A 354 -20.22 13.75 17.67
C ARG A 354 -20.15 15.21 17.25
N HIS A 355 -21.25 15.92 17.45
CA HIS A 355 -21.27 17.37 17.37
C HIS A 355 -21.22 17.99 18.77
N VAL A 356 -20.61 19.16 18.89
CA VAL A 356 -20.49 19.97 20.10
C VAL A 356 -21.10 21.34 19.81
N SER A 357 -21.92 21.85 20.73
CA SER A 357 -22.44 23.21 20.64
C SER A 357 -21.40 24.21 21.11
N CYS A 358 -21.16 25.27 20.34
CA CYS A 358 -20.29 26.38 20.73
C CYS A 358 -20.86 27.71 20.22
N PRO A 359 -20.46 28.85 20.80
CA PRO A 359 -20.85 30.17 20.27
C PRO A 359 -20.40 30.36 18.82
N CYS A 360 -21.26 30.97 18.00
CA CYS A 360 -21.05 31.13 16.56
C CYS A 360 -19.79 31.92 16.22
N PHE A 361 -19.44 32.92 17.04
CA PHE A 361 -18.23 33.71 16.83
C PHE A 361 -16.93 32.89 16.88
N CYS A 362 -16.92 31.72 17.52
CA CYS A 362 -15.74 30.86 17.58
C CYS A 362 -15.34 30.30 16.19
N GLN A 363 -16.25 30.33 15.21
CA GLN A 363 -15.97 29.81 13.85
C GLN A 363 -15.19 30.78 12.96
N TYR A 364 -15.26 32.09 13.22
CA TYR A 364 -14.65 33.11 12.35
C TYR A 364 -13.72 34.08 13.09
N LEU A 365 -13.77 34.15 14.42
CA LEU A 365 -12.79 34.90 15.21
C LEU A 365 -11.61 34.02 15.64
N PRO A 366 -10.39 34.58 15.72
CA PRO A 366 -9.24 33.87 16.28
C PRO A 366 -9.44 33.59 17.78
N GLU A 367 -8.83 32.51 18.28
CA GLU A 367 -8.97 32.06 19.67
C GLU A 367 -8.60 33.15 20.70
N SER A 368 -7.68 34.05 20.35
CA SER A 368 -7.26 35.19 21.18
C SER A 368 -8.38 36.20 21.47
N GLU A 369 -9.41 36.27 20.62
CA GLU A 369 -10.49 37.25 20.73
C GLU A 369 -11.78 36.68 21.33
N TRP A 370 -11.83 35.38 21.62
CA TRP A 370 -13.04 34.72 22.08
C TRP A 370 -13.51 35.20 23.44
N GLU A 371 -12.60 35.47 24.36
CA GLU A 371 -12.97 35.94 25.71
C GLU A 371 -13.55 37.36 25.67
N ALA A 372 -12.96 38.25 24.86
CA ALA A 372 -13.50 39.59 24.61
C ALA A 372 -14.88 39.52 23.93
N ALA A 373 -15.07 38.60 22.99
CA ALA A 373 -16.36 38.35 22.35
C ALA A 373 -17.40 37.80 23.34
N ARG A 374 -17.03 36.85 24.22
CA ARG A 374 -17.89 36.28 25.26
C ARG A 374 -18.45 37.36 26.19
N VAL A 375 -17.58 38.26 26.66
CA VAL A 375 -17.96 39.38 27.53
C VAL A 375 -18.93 40.32 26.81
N ARG A 376 -18.63 40.70 25.54
CA ARG A 376 -19.52 41.56 24.74
C ARG A 376 -20.88 40.93 24.45
N CYS A 377 -20.95 39.60 24.30
CA CYS A 377 -22.20 38.87 24.09
C CYS A 377 -22.95 38.56 25.41
N GLY A 378 -22.36 38.83 26.58
CA GLY A 378 -22.94 38.52 27.89
C GLY A 378 -23.09 37.02 28.16
N LEU A 379 -22.21 36.18 27.59
CA LEU A 379 -22.28 34.72 27.77
C LEU A 379 -21.59 34.27 29.08
N PRO A 380 -22.09 33.24 29.77
CA PRO A 380 -21.49 32.77 31.02
C PRO A 380 -20.09 32.15 30.83
N THR A 381 -19.27 32.19 31.89
CA THR A 381 -17.92 31.63 31.90
C THR A 381 -17.96 30.11 31.70
N GLY A 382 -17.10 29.57 30.82
CA GLY A 382 -17.06 28.14 30.50
C GLY A 382 -17.89 27.69 29.28
N THR A 383 -18.52 28.63 28.56
CA THR A 383 -19.22 28.37 27.28
C THR A 383 -18.29 28.26 26.08
N LEU A 384 -17.03 28.65 26.22
CA LEU A 384 -16.03 28.61 25.16
C LEU A 384 -15.39 27.22 25.03
N PRO A 385 -15.21 26.70 23.81
CA PRO A 385 -14.43 25.48 23.59
C PRO A 385 -12.93 25.74 23.85
N VAL A 386 -12.18 24.67 24.10
CA VAL A 386 -10.71 24.76 24.33
C VAL A 386 -9.93 25.04 23.05
N SER A 387 -10.45 24.60 21.90
CA SER A 387 -9.86 24.79 20.58
C SER A 387 -10.93 24.64 19.50
N MET A 388 -10.70 25.17 18.30
CA MET A 388 -11.51 24.85 17.11
C MET A 388 -10.72 23.96 16.14
N PRO A 389 -11.25 22.81 15.69
CA PRO A 389 -12.55 22.20 16.04
C PRO A 389 -12.63 21.72 17.51
N PRO A 390 -13.82 21.73 18.14
CA PRO A 390 -13.96 21.44 19.57
C PRO A 390 -13.71 19.97 19.87
N LYS A 391 -13.16 19.68 21.06
CA LYS A 391 -12.91 18.32 21.55
C LYS A 391 -14.02 17.85 22.48
N CYS A 392 -14.41 16.58 22.40
CA CYS A 392 -15.43 15.99 23.26
C CYS A 392 -14.82 15.31 24.50
N ASN A 393 -15.57 15.17 25.59
CA ASN A 393 -15.07 14.54 26.83
C ASN A 393 -15.20 13.00 26.85
N GLN A 394 -15.22 12.36 25.68
CA GLN A 394 -15.44 10.91 25.58
C GLN A 394 -14.15 10.16 25.26
N VAL A 395 -13.97 9.04 25.95
CA VAL A 395 -12.86 8.10 25.71
C VAL A 395 -13.09 7.39 24.39
N CYS A 396 -12.13 7.49 23.45
CA CYS A 396 -12.18 6.75 22.20
C CYS A 396 -12.06 5.26 22.50
N ARG A 397 -12.99 4.43 22.00
CA ARG A 397 -12.97 2.96 22.16
C ARG A 397 -12.70 2.20 20.87
N ARG A 398 -12.21 2.90 19.82
CA ARG A 398 -11.85 2.27 18.53
C ARG A 398 -10.74 1.24 18.73
N MET A 399 -10.76 0.18 17.94
CA MET A 399 -9.71 -0.83 17.93
C MET A 399 -8.43 -0.22 17.37
N LEU A 400 -7.30 -0.50 18.02
CA LEU A 400 -5.99 -0.18 17.49
C LEU A 400 -5.67 -1.12 16.32
N SER A 401 -4.66 -0.80 15.51
CA SER A 401 -4.25 -1.57 14.32
C SER A 401 -4.07 -3.08 14.55
N CYS A 402 -3.73 -3.49 15.78
CA CYS A 402 -3.62 -4.90 16.16
C CYS A 402 -4.94 -5.65 16.38
N HIS A 403 -6.09 -4.96 16.39
CA HIS A 403 -7.44 -5.50 16.65
C HIS A 403 -7.64 -6.24 17.99
N LYS A 404 -6.63 -6.24 18.87
CA LYS A 404 -6.72 -6.76 20.25
C LYS A 404 -6.85 -5.66 21.29
N HIS A 405 -6.17 -4.54 21.08
CA HIS A 405 -6.15 -3.42 22.02
C HIS A 405 -7.12 -2.33 21.55
N ARG A 406 -7.74 -1.63 22.50
CA ARG A 406 -8.63 -0.50 22.24
C ARG A 406 -7.94 0.80 22.62
N CYS A 407 -8.27 1.88 21.92
CA CYS A 407 -7.87 3.21 22.34
C CYS A 407 -8.43 3.52 23.73
N THR A 408 -7.73 4.36 24.49
CA THR A 408 -8.17 4.89 25.78
C THR A 408 -7.97 6.41 25.86
N LYS A 409 -7.61 7.06 24.75
CA LYS A 409 -7.43 8.52 24.68
C LYS A 409 -8.78 9.24 24.63
N THR A 410 -8.95 10.29 25.43
CA THR A 410 -10.12 11.19 25.36
C THR A 410 -10.06 12.03 24.09
N CYS A 411 -11.12 12.03 23.27
CA CYS A 411 -11.18 12.70 21.97
C CYS A 411 -9.98 12.42 21.04
N CYS A 412 -9.74 11.15 20.73
CA CYS A 412 -8.67 10.75 19.80
C CYS A 412 -8.92 11.28 18.38
N THR A 413 -7.94 12.00 17.81
CA THR A 413 -7.93 12.49 16.41
C THR A 413 -7.08 11.60 15.50
N ASP A 414 -6.40 10.58 16.03
CA ASP A 414 -5.50 9.72 15.27
C ASP A 414 -6.31 8.91 14.24
N ALA A 415 -6.02 9.05 12.94
CA ALA A 415 -6.75 8.31 11.90
C ALA A 415 -6.45 6.81 11.94
N GLU A 416 -5.18 6.44 12.13
CA GLU A 416 -4.69 5.07 11.92
C GLU A 416 -4.64 4.22 13.21
N HIS A 417 -4.89 4.81 14.38
CA HIS A 417 -4.97 4.12 15.69
C HIS A 417 -3.86 3.04 15.87
N THR A 418 -2.60 3.39 15.66
CA THR A 418 -1.48 2.43 15.66
C THR A 418 -1.21 1.85 17.05
N CYS A 419 -1.11 0.51 17.18
CA CYS A 419 -0.74 -0.14 18.43
C CYS A 419 0.77 -0.14 18.66
N LEU A 420 1.24 0.58 19.68
CA LEU A 420 2.67 0.68 20.03
C LEU A 420 3.16 -0.39 21.03
N GLN A 421 2.32 -1.40 21.34
CA GLN A 421 2.70 -2.48 22.25
C GLN A 421 3.62 -3.50 21.57
N ILE A 422 4.58 -4.07 22.29
CA ILE A 422 5.49 -5.10 21.75
C ILE A 422 4.81 -6.47 21.79
N CYS A 423 4.92 -7.24 20.72
CA CYS A 423 4.36 -8.58 20.60
C CYS A 423 5.26 -9.60 21.33
N ILE A 424 4.77 -10.09 22.47
CA ILE A 424 5.43 -11.13 23.31
C ILE A 424 5.09 -12.58 22.90
N ARG A 425 4.38 -12.78 21.78
CA ARG A 425 4.04 -14.13 21.29
C ARG A 425 5.31 -14.89 20.88
N LYS A 426 5.38 -16.18 21.26
CA LYS A 426 6.42 -17.09 20.79
C LYS A 426 6.30 -17.32 19.29
N LEU A 427 7.42 -17.28 18.59
CA LEU A 427 7.53 -17.57 17.15
C LEU A 427 7.33 -19.06 16.88
N ALA A 428 7.19 -19.44 15.60
CA ALA A 428 7.01 -20.83 15.19
C ALA A 428 8.15 -21.78 15.65
N CYS A 429 9.33 -21.24 15.96
CA CYS A 429 10.43 -22.01 16.54
C CYS A 429 10.23 -22.42 18.02
N GLY A 430 9.22 -21.89 18.72
CA GLY A 430 8.88 -22.25 20.10
C GLY A 430 9.81 -21.67 21.18
N VAL A 431 11.01 -21.20 20.81
CA VAL A 431 12.02 -20.67 21.73
C VAL A 431 12.03 -19.13 21.75
N HIS A 432 12.00 -18.48 20.58
CA HIS A 432 12.14 -17.02 20.47
C HIS A 432 10.80 -16.27 20.52
N GLN A 433 10.81 -15.06 21.07
CA GLN A 433 9.68 -14.12 21.07
C GLN A 433 9.69 -13.23 19.82
N CYS A 434 8.52 -12.73 19.39
CA CYS A 434 8.39 -11.92 18.18
C CYS A 434 9.13 -10.58 18.26
N GLY A 435 9.00 -9.83 19.35
CA GLY A 435 9.72 -8.57 19.57
C GLY A 435 9.32 -7.39 18.66
N ARG A 436 8.45 -7.60 17.66
CA ARG A 436 7.90 -6.52 16.82
C ARG A 436 6.71 -5.82 17.49
N LEU A 437 6.33 -4.65 16.99
CA LEU A 437 5.07 -4.00 17.37
C LEU A 437 3.88 -4.95 17.14
N CYS A 438 2.84 -4.77 17.96
CA CYS A 438 1.66 -5.60 17.93
C CYS A 438 1.00 -5.51 16.56
N HIS A 439 0.97 -6.63 15.86
CA HIS A 439 0.51 -6.73 14.49
C HIS A 439 -0.65 -7.71 14.38
N GLN A 440 -1.45 -7.56 13.34
CA GLN A 440 -2.50 -8.50 13.01
C GLN A 440 -1.91 -9.80 12.44
N GLY A 441 -2.55 -10.94 12.70
CA GLY A 441 -2.16 -12.23 12.13
C GLY A 441 -1.05 -13.00 12.87
N LYS A 442 -0.48 -14.00 12.17
CA LYS A 442 0.61 -14.87 12.67
C LYS A 442 1.92 -14.09 12.75
N CYS A 443 2.75 -14.41 13.75
CA CYS A 443 4.07 -13.79 13.87
C CYS A 443 4.95 -14.20 12.67
N PRO A 444 5.87 -13.32 12.23
CA PRO A 444 6.83 -13.66 11.18
C PRO A 444 7.70 -14.87 11.59
N PRO A 445 8.33 -15.57 10.62
CA PRO A 445 9.26 -16.63 10.95
C PRO A 445 10.43 -16.10 11.79
N CYS A 446 11.08 -17.00 12.52
CA CYS A 446 12.25 -16.64 13.31
C CYS A 446 13.38 -16.16 12.40
N ALA A 447 13.90 -14.96 12.68
CA ALA A 447 15.01 -14.38 11.92
C ALA A 447 16.38 -14.99 12.30
N HIS A 448 16.43 -15.84 13.32
CA HIS A 448 17.66 -16.52 13.71
C HIS A 448 17.98 -17.64 12.74
N VAL A 449 19.23 -17.73 12.33
CA VAL A 449 19.74 -18.69 11.36
C VAL A 449 20.99 -19.33 11.94
N SER A 450 21.10 -20.65 11.86
CA SER A 450 22.32 -21.38 12.21
C SER A 450 23.26 -21.45 11.00
N TYR A 451 24.53 -21.17 11.24
CA TYR A 451 25.60 -21.35 10.24
C TYR A 451 26.28 -22.72 10.33
N GLU A 452 25.77 -23.59 11.20
CA GLU A 452 26.21 -24.98 11.31
C GLU A 452 25.30 -25.91 10.50
N ARG A 453 25.88 -26.98 9.95
CA ARG A 453 25.13 -28.03 9.24
C ARG A 453 24.14 -28.69 10.19
N LEU A 454 22.90 -28.83 9.76
CA LEU A 454 21.88 -29.56 10.50
C LEU A 454 21.89 -31.02 10.09
N TYR A 455 22.38 -31.90 10.97
CA TYR A 455 22.51 -33.33 10.72
C TYR A 455 21.23 -34.12 11.08
N CYS A 456 20.97 -35.24 10.37
CA CYS A 456 20.11 -36.30 10.90
C CYS A 456 20.67 -36.83 12.23
N ARG A 457 19.86 -37.57 12.98
CA ARG A 457 20.33 -38.28 14.19
C ARG A 457 21.51 -39.23 13.89
N CYS A 458 21.53 -39.79 12.69
CA CYS A 458 22.57 -40.68 12.18
C CYS A 458 23.86 -40.01 11.68
N ARG A 459 23.89 -38.68 11.58
CA ARG A 459 24.96 -37.86 10.95
C ARG A 459 25.34 -38.17 9.49
N LYS A 460 24.65 -39.10 8.81
CA LYS A 460 24.92 -39.47 7.41
C LYS A 460 24.25 -38.56 6.38
N THR A 461 23.16 -37.89 6.75
CA THR A 461 22.50 -36.86 5.93
C THR A 461 22.46 -35.53 6.68
N TRP A 462 22.53 -34.42 5.95
CA TRP A 462 22.55 -33.07 6.52
C TRP A 462 21.86 -32.05 5.61
N VAL A 463 21.55 -30.88 6.18
CA VAL A 463 21.15 -29.66 5.46
C VAL A 463 22.28 -28.65 5.58
N ASP A 464 22.70 -28.06 4.47
CA ASP A 464 23.76 -27.07 4.44
C ASP A 464 23.31 -25.70 4.99
N PRO A 465 24.20 -24.94 5.64
CA PRO A 465 23.93 -23.56 6.06
C PRO A 465 23.64 -22.64 4.87
N PRO A 466 22.81 -21.59 5.05
CA PRO A 466 22.16 -21.14 6.28
C PRO A 466 20.90 -21.95 6.64
N VAL A 467 20.83 -22.48 7.88
CA VAL A 467 19.66 -23.25 8.36
C VAL A 467 18.75 -22.36 9.22
N PRO A 468 17.51 -22.05 8.78
CA PRO A 468 16.58 -21.25 9.57
C PRO A 468 16.24 -21.91 10.92
N CYS A 469 16.10 -21.11 11.97
CA CYS A 469 15.68 -21.59 13.29
C CYS A 469 14.28 -22.25 13.22
N GLY A 470 14.17 -23.49 13.70
CA GLY A 470 12.96 -24.29 13.64
C GLY A 470 12.89 -25.27 12.45
N THR A 471 13.92 -25.30 11.59
CA THR A 471 14.04 -26.31 10.53
C THR A 471 14.15 -27.71 11.14
N ARG A 472 13.29 -28.65 10.72
CA ARG A 472 13.37 -30.05 11.15
C ARG A 472 14.55 -30.75 10.48
N PRO A 473 15.24 -31.68 11.16
CA PRO A 473 16.29 -32.50 10.55
C PRO A 473 15.80 -33.20 9.26
N PRO A 474 16.68 -33.42 8.28
CA PRO A 474 16.29 -34.03 7.01
C PRO A 474 15.84 -35.48 7.19
N GLN A 475 14.90 -35.93 6.35
CA GLN A 475 14.50 -37.34 6.30
C GLN A 475 15.69 -38.18 5.82
N CYS A 476 15.99 -39.24 6.55
CA CYS A 476 17.17 -40.06 6.29
C CYS A 476 16.79 -41.52 6.05
N ASN A 477 17.17 -42.05 4.88
CA ASN A 477 16.86 -43.42 4.47
C ASN A 477 17.93 -44.44 4.89
N HIS A 478 18.98 -44.02 5.61
CA HIS A 478 20.00 -44.95 6.11
C HIS A 478 19.45 -45.81 7.25
N PRO A 479 19.95 -47.05 7.43
CA PRO A 479 19.55 -47.91 8.54
C PRO A 479 19.87 -47.21 9.86
N CYS A 480 18.92 -47.29 10.80
CA CYS A 480 19.09 -46.69 12.12
C CYS A 480 20.34 -47.26 12.82
N SER A 481 21.09 -46.41 13.53
CA SER A 481 22.33 -46.81 14.22
C SER A 481 22.13 -47.08 15.71
N ILE A 482 20.89 -47.03 16.19
CA ILE A 482 20.55 -47.24 17.60
C ILE A 482 20.47 -48.75 17.88
N PRO A 483 21.28 -49.29 18.82
CA PRO A 483 21.19 -50.69 19.20
C PRO A 483 19.86 -50.95 19.94
N ARG A 484 19.17 -52.02 19.56
CA ARG A 484 17.94 -52.45 20.22
C ARG A 484 18.26 -53.27 21.46
N SER A 485 17.44 -53.15 22.50
CA SER A 485 17.55 -53.97 23.72
C SER A 485 17.41 -55.48 23.48
N CYS A 486 16.79 -55.89 22.37
CA CYS A 486 16.69 -57.31 21.99
C CYS A 486 17.90 -57.85 21.20
N GLY A 487 18.94 -57.04 20.96
CA GLY A 487 20.15 -57.46 20.24
C GLY A 487 19.99 -57.63 18.73
N HIS A 488 18.77 -57.56 18.19
CA HIS A 488 18.52 -57.66 16.75
C HIS A 488 18.87 -56.36 15.99
N PRO A 489 19.36 -56.45 14.74
CA PRO A 489 19.68 -55.28 13.93
C PRO A 489 18.43 -54.45 13.60
N PRO A 490 18.52 -53.12 13.63
CA PRO A 490 17.41 -52.23 13.33
C PRO A 490 17.13 -52.14 11.82
N ASN A 491 16.16 -52.94 11.35
CA ASN A 491 15.66 -52.93 9.97
C ASN A 491 14.62 -51.82 9.74
N HIS A 492 14.98 -50.55 9.95
CA HIS A 492 14.15 -49.38 9.60
C HIS A 492 15.02 -48.15 9.30
N PRO A 493 14.48 -47.18 8.54
CA PRO A 493 15.18 -45.93 8.28
C PRO A 493 15.45 -45.14 9.57
N CYS A 494 16.41 -44.21 9.48
CA CYS A 494 16.74 -43.28 10.54
C CYS A 494 15.54 -42.38 10.84
N HIS A 495 15.30 -42.19 12.14
CA HIS A 495 14.16 -41.46 12.66
C HIS A 495 14.63 -40.47 13.74
N ILE A 496 13.76 -39.54 14.15
CA ILE A 496 14.12 -38.44 15.07
C ILE A 496 13.66 -38.73 16.49
N GLU A 497 12.69 -39.62 16.66
CA GLU A 497 12.14 -40.04 17.95
C GLU A 497 13.20 -40.74 18.82
N ALA A 498 13.02 -40.67 20.15
CA ALA A 498 13.97 -41.24 21.10
C ALA A 498 14.00 -42.78 21.09
N GLU A 499 12.89 -43.43 20.73
CA GLU A 499 12.73 -44.89 20.74
C GLU A 499 12.55 -45.45 19.34
N CYS A 500 13.23 -46.57 19.05
CA CYS A 500 13.04 -47.26 17.78
C CYS A 500 11.66 -47.97 17.71
N PRO A 501 11.05 -48.08 16.51
CA PRO A 501 9.86 -48.89 16.28
C PRO A 501 10.02 -50.32 16.81
N LYS A 502 8.94 -51.03 17.17
CA LYS A 502 9.03 -52.39 17.75
C LYS A 502 9.74 -53.40 16.81
N CYS A 503 10.51 -54.34 17.40
CA CYS A 503 11.32 -55.30 16.62
C CYS A 503 10.46 -56.41 15.99
N VAL A 504 10.41 -56.46 14.66
CA VAL A 504 9.62 -57.43 13.88
C VAL A 504 10.39 -58.70 13.46
N VAL A 505 11.66 -58.82 13.83
CA VAL A 505 12.46 -60.02 13.55
C VAL A 505 11.77 -61.25 14.14
N LEU A 506 11.57 -62.27 13.32
CA LEU A 506 10.91 -63.51 13.69
C LEU A 506 11.89 -64.40 14.45
N GLY A 507 11.47 -64.91 15.61
CA GLY A 507 12.27 -65.83 16.42
C GLY A 507 11.40 -66.93 17.03
N GLU A 508 12.06 -68.01 17.45
CA GLU A 508 11.43 -69.10 18.20
C GLU A 508 11.05 -68.61 19.60
N LYS A 509 9.82 -68.89 20.02
CA LYS A 509 9.32 -68.49 21.33
C LYS A 509 8.47 -69.59 21.95
N LEU A 510 8.49 -69.65 23.28
CA LEU A 510 7.72 -70.60 24.07
C LEU A 510 6.37 -70.00 24.47
N CYS A 511 5.36 -70.87 24.57
CA CYS A 511 4.06 -70.53 25.13
C CYS A 511 4.19 -70.08 26.59
N ALA A 512 3.59 -68.95 26.95
CA ALA A 512 3.66 -68.41 28.30
C ALA A 512 3.06 -69.34 29.38
N SER A 513 2.04 -70.14 29.03
CA SER A 513 1.38 -71.05 30.00
C SER A 513 1.96 -72.46 30.00
N HIS A 514 2.42 -72.96 28.85
CA HIS A 514 2.80 -74.37 28.66
C HIS A 514 4.30 -74.60 28.41
N GLN A 515 5.11 -73.54 28.25
CA GLN A 515 6.55 -73.61 27.95
C GLN A 515 6.91 -74.48 26.74
N LYS A 516 5.98 -74.68 25.80
CA LYS A 516 6.19 -75.41 24.55
C LYS A 516 6.54 -74.46 23.40
N PRO A 517 7.41 -74.84 22.46
CA PRO A 517 7.75 -74.02 21.30
C PRO A 517 6.51 -73.78 20.45
N MET A 518 6.36 -72.55 19.97
CA MET A 518 5.28 -72.17 19.08
C MET A 518 5.48 -72.80 17.69
N PRO A 519 4.39 -73.22 17.02
CA PRO A 519 4.47 -73.85 15.70
C PRO A 519 4.93 -72.92 14.57
N PHE A 520 4.97 -71.60 14.81
CA PHE A 520 5.45 -70.61 13.85
C PHE A 520 6.39 -69.61 14.53
N HIS A 521 7.38 -69.09 13.80
CA HIS A 521 8.26 -68.04 14.32
C HIS A 521 7.47 -66.75 14.54
N MET A 522 7.66 -66.13 15.70
CA MET A 522 6.86 -64.99 16.16
C MET A 522 7.73 -63.72 16.26
N PRO A 523 7.16 -62.53 15.99
CA PRO A 523 7.90 -61.27 16.10
C PRO A 523 8.53 -61.05 17.48
N CYS A 524 9.77 -60.58 17.52
CA CYS A 524 10.56 -60.36 18.73
C CYS A 524 9.85 -59.44 19.75
N TYR A 525 9.12 -58.42 19.30
CA TYR A 525 8.39 -57.52 20.21
C TYR A 525 7.25 -58.19 21.00
N LYS A 526 6.67 -59.29 20.50
CA LYS A 526 5.59 -60.01 21.19
C LYS A 526 6.17 -60.87 22.32
N LYS A 527 6.32 -60.30 23.51
CA LYS A 527 6.79 -61.05 24.70
C LYS A 527 5.74 -62.05 25.22
N GLU A 528 4.48 -61.76 24.97
CA GLU A 528 3.32 -62.50 25.47
C GLU A 528 2.68 -63.33 24.35
N ILE A 529 2.75 -64.66 24.45
CA ILE A 529 2.29 -65.57 23.40
C ILE A 529 1.50 -66.73 24.02
N SER A 530 0.30 -66.96 23.49
CA SER A 530 -0.56 -68.10 23.81
C SER A 530 -0.57 -69.12 22.67
N CYS A 531 -0.54 -70.41 23.00
CA CYS A 531 -0.53 -71.50 22.01
C CYS A 531 -1.93 -71.95 21.57
N GLY A 532 -3.00 -71.23 21.97
CA GLY A 532 -4.39 -71.56 21.62
C GLY A 532 -4.97 -72.86 22.20
N ARG A 533 -4.19 -73.64 22.97
CA ARG A 533 -4.66 -74.87 23.64
C ARG A 533 -5.31 -74.55 24.99
N LYS A 534 -6.15 -75.44 25.52
CA LYS A 534 -6.72 -75.29 26.87
C LYS A 534 -5.62 -75.17 27.93
N CYS A 535 -5.81 -74.31 28.93
CA CYS A 535 -4.81 -73.99 29.94
C CYS A 535 -4.43 -75.23 30.78
N GLY A 536 -5.40 -75.95 31.31
CA GLY A 536 -5.17 -77.22 32.03
C GLY A 536 -4.43 -77.09 33.37
N LYS A 537 -4.15 -75.87 33.85
CA LYS A 537 -3.59 -75.64 35.18
C LYS A 537 -4.63 -75.95 36.26
N ASN A 538 -4.19 -76.54 37.36
CA ASN A 538 -5.06 -76.86 38.50
C ASN A 538 -5.44 -75.58 39.26
N LEU A 539 -6.73 -75.37 39.48
CA LEU A 539 -7.26 -74.22 40.20
C LEU A 539 -7.18 -74.47 41.71
N PRO A 540 -6.42 -73.66 42.47
CA PRO A 540 -6.22 -73.88 43.91
C PRO A 540 -7.50 -73.72 44.74
N CYS A 541 -8.55 -73.08 44.21
CA CYS A 541 -9.81 -72.87 44.92
C CYS A 541 -10.73 -74.11 44.97
N CYS A 542 -10.67 -75.01 43.98
CA CYS A 542 -11.66 -76.09 43.84
C CYS A 542 -11.10 -77.40 43.27
N GLY A 543 -9.79 -77.47 43.00
CA GLY A 543 -9.14 -78.67 42.46
C GLY A 543 -9.52 -79.02 41.01
N LYS A 544 -10.27 -78.17 40.32
CA LYS A 544 -10.65 -78.36 38.91
C LYS A 544 -9.59 -77.80 37.97
N PHE A 545 -9.49 -78.36 36.77
CA PHE A 545 -8.58 -77.86 35.73
C PHE A 545 -9.18 -76.68 34.97
N CYS A 546 -8.35 -75.67 34.69
CA CYS A 546 -8.75 -74.50 33.93
C CYS A 546 -9.12 -74.85 32.47
N ASN A 547 -10.38 -74.63 32.10
CA ASN A 547 -10.92 -74.88 30.76
C ASN A 547 -10.76 -73.72 29.77
N LEU A 548 -10.22 -72.58 30.21
CA LEU A 548 -9.98 -71.43 29.35
C LEU A 548 -8.90 -71.74 28.31
N VAL A 549 -9.00 -71.10 27.15
CA VAL A 549 -7.91 -71.05 26.17
C VAL A 549 -6.67 -70.47 26.87
N CYS A 550 -5.49 -70.97 26.52
CA CYS A 550 -4.21 -70.55 27.08
C CYS A 550 -4.17 -69.03 27.29
N HIS A 551 -4.23 -68.63 28.54
CA HIS A 551 -4.27 -67.24 28.96
C HIS A 551 -3.03 -66.92 29.80
N ILE A 552 -2.79 -65.62 29.96
CA ILE A 552 -1.70 -65.07 30.75
C ILE A 552 -2.32 -64.58 32.07
N GLY A 553 -1.61 -64.72 33.20
CA GLY A 553 -2.12 -64.39 34.53
C GLY A 553 -2.73 -65.58 35.29
N PRO A 554 -3.18 -65.37 36.54
CA PRO A 554 -3.80 -66.42 37.36
C PRO A 554 -5.09 -66.92 36.69
N CYS A 555 -5.36 -68.22 36.82
CA CYS A 555 -6.58 -68.81 36.31
C CYS A 555 -7.75 -68.33 37.18
N GLU A 556 -8.55 -67.40 36.65
CA GLU A 556 -9.75 -66.92 37.34
C GLU A 556 -10.85 -67.99 37.29
N HIS A 557 -11.48 -68.23 38.43
CA HIS A 557 -12.58 -69.18 38.59
C HIS A 557 -13.62 -68.58 39.54
N ASP A 558 -14.90 -68.64 39.19
CA ASP A 558 -15.98 -67.95 39.91
C ASP A 558 -16.19 -68.42 41.37
N CYS A 559 -15.60 -69.53 41.79
CA CYS A 559 -15.57 -69.91 43.23
C CYS A 559 -14.79 -68.92 44.11
N ALA A 560 -13.99 -68.01 43.54
CA ALA A 560 -13.29 -66.98 44.31
C ALA A 560 -14.20 -65.84 44.81
N LYS A 561 -15.45 -65.76 44.32
CA LYS A 561 -16.42 -64.69 44.69
C LYS A 561 -17.41 -65.10 45.79
N SER A 562 -17.35 -66.34 46.29
CA SER A 562 -18.39 -66.90 47.17
C SER A 562 -18.00 -67.08 48.65
N PHE A 563 -16.83 -66.61 49.08
CA PHE A 563 -16.47 -66.56 50.50
C PHE A 563 -16.31 -65.10 50.94
N PRO A 564 -17.19 -64.57 51.82
CA PRO A 564 -17.02 -63.23 52.37
C PRO A 564 -15.70 -63.18 53.15
N THR A 565 -14.92 -62.13 52.94
CA THR A 565 -13.67 -61.97 53.67
C THR A 565 -13.97 -61.66 55.14
N LEU A 566 -13.04 -62.01 56.04
CA LEU A 566 -13.20 -61.76 57.48
C LEU A 566 -13.43 -60.27 57.81
N ALA A 567 -13.02 -59.37 56.90
CA ALA A 567 -13.27 -57.93 56.95
C ALA A 567 -14.74 -57.54 56.66
N ASP A 568 -15.47 -58.33 55.87
CA ASP A 568 -16.88 -58.08 55.51
C ASP A 568 -17.85 -58.51 56.62
N VAL A 569 -17.43 -59.45 57.48
CA VAL A 569 -18.21 -59.91 58.64
C VAL A 569 -18.09 -58.93 59.81
N LEU A 570 -16.90 -58.37 60.06
CA LEU A 570 -16.67 -57.42 61.15
C LEU A 570 -17.40 -56.08 60.95
N LYS A 571 -17.61 -55.63 59.71
CA LYS A 571 -18.36 -54.39 59.39
C LYS A 571 -19.86 -54.43 59.66
N ARG A 572 -20.46 -55.61 59.84
CA ARG A 572 -21.91 -55.74 60.09
C ARG A 572 -22.30 -55.69 61.56
N GLY A 573 -21.33 -55.67 62.49
CA GLY A 573 -21.57 -55.68 63.94
C GLY A 573 -21.70 -54.31 64.62
N GLU A 574 -21.23 -53.23 64.00
CA GLU A 574 -21.12 -51.91 64.67
C GLU A 574 -22.27 -50.93 64.35
N GLY A 575 -23.31 -51.36 63.61
CA GLY A 575 -24.41 -50.49 63.15
C GLY A 575 -25.73 -50.57 63.94
N ALA A 576 -25.77 -51.27 65.07
CA ALA A 576 -27.01 -51.49 65.84
C ALA A 576 -26.83 -51.19 67.35
N ALA A 577 -26.36 -49.99 67.67
CA ALA A 577 -26.52 -49.37 68.98
C ALA A 577 -26.39 -47.85 68.82
N GLY A 578 -27.53 -47.15 68.77
CA GLY A 578 -27.62 -45.71 68.58
C GLY A 578 -29.05 -45.29 68.29
#